data_AF-G5JAL2-F1
#
_entry.id   AF-G5JAL2-F1
#
_cell.length_a   1.000
_cell.length_b   1.000
_cell.length_c   1.000
_cell.angle_alpha   90.00
_cell.angle_beta   90.00
_cell.angle_gamma   90.00
#
_symmetry.space_group_name_H-M   'P 1'
#
loop_
_entity.id
_entity.type
_entity.pdbx_description
1 polymer ?
#
loop_
_entity_poly.entity_id
_entity_poly.type
_entity_poly.pdbx_seq_one_letter_code
_entity_poly.pdbx_strand_id
1 'polypeptide(L)'
;MNWKRYTRRDTCPVCNGERHDCRQNLETNLIHCRSLEANPLDYIYRGQDTWGFNLWAYKPDADEWVSDRREEWERERELKKQQRERQNQESLNSLLPIQERDQVIRSILDQLTLSDRHREILKNRGFTDTQIDAAGYRSVKQWQKLDNPVSNRLSGVKWDGNSLINHTNGILIPVPNEDGLYTHLRVNDLTPDTSHKYYPLSSAKRGVKYHLASGEQPIAVYLPDKPPEKQIIGFTEGLEYKPLLASSNVGIPIIGASGGNFANSRRAIEAAIATIKAKYGWDDQTQYILYADAGSIINSNVALQYQKLGEIIPNLKVA
;
A
#
# COMPACT_ATOMS: atom_id res chain seq x y z
N MET A 1 -45.49 -14.78 -15.49
CA MET A 1 -45.92 -14.68 -14.08
C MET A 1 -47.03 -15.67 -13.78
N ASN A 2 -46.63 -16.90 -13.48
CA ASN A 2 -47.55 -17.94 -13.01
C ASN A 2 -47.81 -17.75 -11.51
N TRP A 3 -49.06 -17.47 -11.15
CA TRP A 3 -49.49 -17.28 -9.76
C TRP A 3 -50.46 -18.37 -9.33
N LYS A 4 -50.18 -19.03 -8.21
CA LYS A 4 -51.12 -19.92 -7.55
C LYS A 4 -51.87 -19.13 -6.47
N ARG A 5 -53.21 -19.17 -6.47
CA ARG A 5 -54.03 -18.60 -5.38
C ARG A 5 -54.39 -19.70 -4.39
N TYR A 6 -54.24 -19.42 -3.10
CA TYR A 6 -54.73 -20.32 -2.05
C TYR A 6 -56.25 -20.13 -1.88
N THR A 7 -56.97 -21.22 -1.68
CA THR A 7 -58.43 -21.25 -1.57
C THR A 7 -58.86 -21.93 -0.27
N ARG A 8 -60.16 -22.06 -0.01
CA ARG A 8 -60.66 -22.82 1.14
C ARG A 8 -60.32 -24.32 1.10
N ARG A 9 -60.11 -24.89 -0.10
CA ARG A 9 -59.74 -26.31 -0.28
C ARG A 9 -58.23 -26.53 -0.32
N ASP A 10 -57.47 -25.48 -0.62
CA ASP A 10 -56.02 -25.49 -0.75
C ASP A 10 -55.47 -24.28 0.01
N THR A 11 -55.32 -24.45 1.31
CA THR A 11 -55.07 -23.37 2.27
C THR A 11 -53.64 -22.86 2.19
N CYS A 12 -53.44 -21.59 2.54
CA CYS A 12 -52.10 -21.00 2.59
C CYS A 12 -51.28 -21.66 3.71
N PRO A 13 -50.08 -22.20 3.44
CA PRO A 13 -49.28 -22.92 4.44
C PRO A 13 -48.59 -21.98 5.45
N VAL A 14 -48.65 -20.66 5.25
CA VAL A 14 -48.07 -19.66 6.17
C VAL A 14 -49.07 -19.27 7.26
N CYS A 15 -50.33 -18.99 6.89
CA CYS A 15 -51.38 -18.61 7.83
C CYS A 15 -52.46 -19.69 8.05
N ASN A 16 -52.22 -20.90 7.55
CA ASN A 16 -53.14 -22.05 7.64
C ASN A 16 -54.60 -21.74 7.24
N GLY A 17 -54.78 -20.84 6.27
CA GLY A 17 -56.11 -20.49 5.76
C GLY A 17 -56.87 -19.41 6.54
N GLU A 18 -56.24 -18.74 7.52
CA GLU A 18 -56.79 -17.55 8.20
C GLU A 18 -57.26 -16.48 7.19
N ARG A 19 -56.56 -16.38 6.06
CA ARG A 19 -56.83 -15.44 4.97
C ARG A 19 -57.00 -16.19 3.66
N HIS A 20 -57.87 -15.68 2.80
CA HIS A 20 -58.24 -16.30 1.51
C HIS A 20 -57.72 -15.54 0.28
N ASP A 21 -56.96 -14.46 0.49
CA ASP A 21 -56.35 -13.65 -0.56
C ASP A 21 -54.83 -13.91 -0.72
N CYS A 22 -54.29 -14.90 -0.03
CA CYS A 22 -52.90 -15.34 -0.14
C CYS A 22 -52.61 -15.97 -1.53
N ARG A 23 -51.38 -15.81 -2.00
CA ARG A 23 -50.93 -16.34 -3.31
C ARG A 23 -49.46 -16.76 -3.27
N GLN A 24 -49.06 -17.62 -4.19
CA GLN A 24 -47.67 -18.02 -4.39
C GLN A 24 -47.23 -17.63 -5.80
N ASN A 25 -46.06 -17.04 -5.92
CA ASN A 25 -45.40 -16.85 -7.20
C ASN A 25 -44.68 -18.16 -7.56
N LEU A 26 -45.06 -18.80 -8.67
CA LEU A 26 -44.49 -20.09 -9.08
C LEU A 26 -43.11 -19.96 -9.77
N GLU A 27 -42.66 -18.74 -10.08
CA GLU A 27 -41.32 -18.48 -10.62
C GLU A 27 -40.29 -18.30 -9.49
N THR A 28 -40.68 -17.66 -8.38
CA THR A 28 -39.78 -17.41 -7.23
C THR A 28 -40.06 -18.31 -6.02
N ASN A 29 -41.09 -19.15 -6.11
CA ASN A 29 -41.66 -19.96 -5.03
C ASN A 29 -42.09 -19.17 -3.77
N LEU A 30 -42.05 -17.83 -3.79
CA LEU A 30 -42.42 -17.01 -2.65
C LEU A 30 -43.92 -17.01 -2.41
N ILE A 31 -44.30 -17.18 -1.15
CA ILE A 31 -45.68 -17.08 -0.67
C ILE A 31 -45.93 -15.66 -0.19
N HIS A 32 -46.90 -15.00 -0.81
CA HIS A 32 -47.45 -13.72 -0.42
C HIS A 32 -48.62 -13.99 0.52
N CYS A 33 -48.39 -13.82 1.82
CA CYS A 33 -49.38 -13.97 2.88
C CYS A 33 -49.78 -12.60 3.43
N ARG A 34 -51.07 -12.40 3.70
CA ARG A 34 -51.57 -11.13 4.25
C ARG A 34 -51.89 -11.15 5.73
N SER A 35 -51.62 -12.27 6.40
CA SER A 35 -51.72 -12.33 7.85
C SER A 35 -50.57 -11.55 8.47
N LEU A 36 -50.90 -10.69 9.43
CA LEU A 36 -49.95 -9.91 10.22
C LEU A 36 -49.40 -10.72 11.41
N GLU A 37 -50.10 -11.79 11.80
CA GLU A 37 -49.79 -12.62 12.96
C GLU A 37 -49.21 -13.99 12.58
N ALA A 38 -48.98 -14.23 11.29
CA ALA A 38 -48.44 -15.51 10.83
C ALA A 38 -47.00 -15.73 11.31
N ASN A 39 -46.78 -16.84 12.01
CA ASN A 39 -45.47 -17.28 12.49
C ASN A 39 -45.21 -18.76 12.16
N PRO A 40 -45.12 -19.13 10.88
CA PRO A 40 -44.88 -20.51 10.47
C PRO A 40 -43.47 -20.99 10.82
N LEU A 41 -43.36 -22.22 11.33
CA LEU A 41 -42.07 -22.82 11.71
C LEU A 41 -41.18 -23.16 10.51
N ASP A 42 -41.76 -23.53 9.36
CA ASP A 42 -41.00 -24.02 8.19
C ASP A 42 -40.72 -22.96 7.12
N TYR A 43 -40.99 -21.69 7.41
CA TYR A 43 -40.83 -20.60 6.47
C TYR A 43 -40.02 -19.44 7.06
N ILE A 44 -39.34 -18.70 6.18
CA ILE A 44 -38.52 -17.53 6.50
C ILE A 44 -39.20 -16.29 5.93
N TYR A 45 -39.41 -15.29 6.78
CA TYR A 45 -39.90 -13.97 6.36
C TYR A 45 -38.84 -13.24 5.51
N ARG A 46 -39.23 -12.74 4.34
CA ARG A 46 -38.36 -12.09 3.36
C ARG A 46 -38.66 -10.60 3.15
N GLY A 47 -39.64 -10.05 3.89
CA GLY A 47 -40.08 -8.66 3.76
C GLY A 47 -41.52 -8.56 3.27
N GLN A 48 -41.92 -7.39 2.80
CA GLN A 48 -43.29 -7.09 2.38
C GLN A 48 -43.31 -6.54 0.96
N ASP A 49 -44.29 -6.95 0.14
CA ASP A 49 -44.47 -6.36 -1.20
C ASP A 49 -45.12 -4.98 -1.15
N THR A 50 -45.13 -4.29 -2.30
CA THR A 50 -45.71 -2.94 -2.45
C THR A 50 -47.22 -2.88 -2.17
N TRP A 51 -47.89 -4.03 -2.07
CA TRP A 51 -49.34 -4.16 -1.83
C TRP A 51 -49.65 -4.64 -0.40
N GLY A 52 -48.64 -4.70 0.46
CA GLY A 52 -48.76 -5.05 1.87
C GLY A 52 -48.82 -6.56 2.16
N PHE A 53 -48.40 -7.43 1.23
CA PHE A 53 -48.28 -8.86 1.51
C PHE A 53 -46.92 -9.19 2.11
N ASN A 54 -46.91 -9.89 3.23
CA ASN A 54 -45.74 -10.50 3.83
C ASN A 54 -45.24 -11.64 2.93
N LEU A 55 -43.95 -11.62 2.60
CA LEU A 55 -43.29 -12.58 1.71
C LEU A 55 -42.60 -13.66 2.54
N TRP A 56 -42.87 -14.92 2.19
CA TRP A 56 -42.37 -16.09 2.90
C TRP A 56 -41.71 -17.07 1.93
N ALA A 57 -40.52 -17.54 2.29
CA ALA A 57 -39.80 -18.59 1.56
C ALA A 57 -39.79 -19.88 2.38
N TYR A 58 -39.98 -21.03 1.74
CA TYR A 58 -39.85 -22.33 2.40
C TYR A 58 -38.40 -22.56 2.82
N LYS A 59 -38.16 -23.04 4.05
CA LYS A 59 -36.81 -23.15 4.63
C LYS A 59 -35.85 -24.02 3.80
N PRO A 60 -36.20 -25.26 3.41
CA PRO A 60 -35.32 -26.10 2.57
C PRO A 60 -34.91 -25.42 1.25
N ASP A 61 -35.86 -24.84 0.50
CA ASP A 61 -35.56 -24.12 -0.75
C ASP A 61 -34.67 -22.90 -0.50
N ALA A 62 -34.87 -22.22 0.63
CA ALA A 62 -34.05 -21.08 1.04
C ALA A 62 -32.62 -21.49 1.45
N ASP A 63 -32.45 -22.66 2.06
CA ASP A 63 -31.15 -23.19 2.48
C ASP A 63 -30.35 -23.72 1.29
N GLU A 64 -31.00 -24.41 0.35
CA GLU A 64 -30.40 -24.88 -0.91
C GLU A 64 -29.96 -23.70 -1.80
N TRP A 65 -30.80 -22.67 -1.93
CA TRP A 65 -30.47 -21.43 -2.64
C TRP A 65 -29.34 -20.60 -1.99
N VAL A 66 -29.14 -20.74 -0.67
CA VAL A 66 -28.01 -20.13 0.05
C VAL A 66 -26.71 -20.91 -0.14
N SER A 67 -26.79 -22.25 -0.25
CA SER A 67 -25.66 -23.15 -0.49
C SER A 67 -25.04 -22.94 -1.87
N ASP A 68 -25.82 -23.08 -2.94
CA ASP A 68 -25.33 -23.00 -4.32
C ASP A 68 -24.73 -21.63 -4.64
N ARG A 69 -25.34 -20.57 -4.11
CA ARG A 69 -24.89 -19.20 -4.30
C ARG A 69 -23.61 -18.90 -3.51
N ARG A 70 -23.37 -19.61 -2.39
CA ARG A 70 -22.11 -19.48 -1.64
C ARG A 70 -20.95 -20.07 -2.45
N GLU A 71 -21.13 -21.26 -3.04
CA GLU A 71 -20.11 -21.89 -3.89
C GLU A 71 -19.83 -21.10 -5.17
N GLU A 72 -20.87 -20.55 -5.80
CA GLU A 72 -20.71 -19.66 -6.96
C GLU A 72 -19.98 -18.36 -6.58
N TRP A 73 -20.33 -17.75 -5.45
CA TRP A 73 -19.66 -16.55 -4.94
C TRP A 73 -18.20 -16.81 -4.55
N GLU A 74 -17.90 -17.95 -3.94
CA GLU A 74 -16.53 -18.37 -3.63
C GLU A 74 -15.71 -18.60 -4.90
N ARG A 75 -16.27 -19.30 -5.91
CA ARG A 75 -15.64 -19.47 -7.22
C ARG A 75 -15.41 -18.14 -7.93
N GLU A 76 -16.38 -17.24 -7.94
CA GLU A 76 -16.23 -15.90 -8.51
C GLU A 76 -15.15 -15.09 -7.79
N ARG A 77 -15.10 -15.17 -6.45
CA ARG A 77 -14.06 -14.49 -5.66
C ARG A 77 -12.68 -15.02 -5.98
N GLU A 78 -12.54 -16.34 -6.08
CA GLU A 78 -11.27 -16.97 -6.40
C GLU A 78 -10.82 -16.65 -7.82
N LEU A 79 -11.72 -16.68 -8.81
CA LEU A 79 -11.44 -16.25 -10.18
C LEU A 79 -11.02 -14.77 -10.24
N LYS A 80 -11.75 -13.88 -9.56
CA LYS A 80 -11.41 -12.45 -9.47
C LYS A 80 -10.06 -12.23 -8.78
N LYS A 81 -9.74 -13.03 -7.75
CA LYS A 81 -8.44 -12.99 -7.06
C LYS A 81 -7.30 -13.43 -7.99
N GLN A 82 -7.44 -14.57 -8.66
CA GLN A 82 -6.45 -15.08 -9.62
C GLN A 82 -6.24 -14.14 -10.82
N GLN A 83 -7.30 -13.48 -11.31
CA GLN A 83 -7.18 -12.46 -12.35
C GLN A 83 -6.40 -11.23 -11.85
N ARG A 84 -6.69 -10.75 -10.64
CA ARG A 84 -5.95 -9.63 -10.02
C ARG A 84 -4.49 -9.97 -9.79
N GLU A 85 -4.19 -11.19 -9.34
CA GLU A 85 -2.83 -11.66 -9.13
C GLU A 85 -2.04 -11.72 -10.44
N ARG A 86 -2.62 -12.28 -11.51
CA ARG A 86 -2.01 -12.26 -12.85
C ARG A 86 -1.73 -10.86 -13.35
N GLN A 87 -2.72 -9.97 -13.31
CA GLN A 87 -2.55 -8.58 -13.73
C GLN A 87 -1.50 -7.86 -12.89
N ASN A 88 -1.45 -8.12 -11.59
CA ASN A 88 -0.44 -7.54 -10.72
C ASN A 88 0.96 -8.07 -11.07
N GLN A 89 1.11 -9.37 -11.33
CA GLN A 89 2.38 -9.96 -11.71
C GLN A 89 2.90 -9.41 -13.05
N GLU A 90 2.02 -9.31 -14.06
CA GLU A 90 2.35 -8.68 -15.35
C GLU A 90 2.77 -7.22 -15.16
N SER A 91 2.05 -6.48 -14.30
CA SER A 91 2.38 -5.10 -13.97
C SER A 91 3.72 -4.96 -13.21
N LEU A 92 4.15 -5.96 -12.44
CA LEU A 92 5.44 -5.96 -11.75
C LEU A 92 6.58 -6.33 -12.70
N ASN A 93 6.36 -7.30 -13.59
CA ASN A 93 7.32 -7.71 -14.60
C ASN A 93 7.62 -6.60 -15.61
N SER A 94 6.69 -5.67 -15.82
CA SER A 94 6.91 -4.51 -16.69
C SER A 94 7.70 -3.37 -16.03
N LEU A 95 7.96 -3.43 -14.72
CA LEU A 95 8.79 -2.46 -14.03
C LEU A 95 10.27 -2.58 -14.44
N LEU A 96 11.01 -1.48 -14.34
CA LEU A 96 12.46 -1.52 -14.56
C LEU A 96 13.16 -2.33 -13.46
N PRO A 97 14.09 -3.24 -13.83
CA PRO A 97 15.06 -3.83 -12.92
C PRO A 97 15.87 -2.75 -12.18
N ILE A 98 16.47 -3.10 -11.03
CA ILE A 98 17.13 -2.12 -10.16
C ILE A 98 18.26 -1.37 -10.88
N GLN A 99 19.09 -2.07 -11.66
CA GLN A 99 20.21 -1.46 -12.37
C GLN A 99 19.75 -0.47 -13.45
N GLU A 100 18.78 -0.86 -14.27
CA GLU A 100 18.18 0.05 -15.27
C GLU A 100 17.49 1.23 -14.59
N ARG A 101 16.84 0.98 -13.44
CA ARG A 101 16.18 2.03 -12.66
C ARG A 101 17.17 3.08 -12.16
N ASP A 102 18.30 2.64 -11.60
CA ASP A 102 19.38 3.51 -11.15
C ASP A 102 19.94 4.35 -12.29
N GLN A 103 20.21 3.74 -13.44
CA GLN A 103 20.70 4.44 -14.64
C GLN A 103 19.73 5.54 -15.09
N VAL A 104 18.44 5.23 -15.16
CA VAL A 104 17.42 6.22 -15.55
C VAL A 104 17.31 7.33 -14.51
N ILE A 105 17.37 7.01 -13.22
CA ILE A 105 17.35 8.02 -12.15
C ILE A 105 18.57 8.92 -12.24
N ARG A 106 19.78 8.39 -12.39
CA ARG A 106 21.00 9.20 -12.54
C ARG A 106 20.93 10.10 -13.76
N SER A 107 20.43 9.58 -14.89
CA SER A 107 20.19 10.38 -16.10
C SER A 107 19.22 11.55 -15.87
N ILE A 108 18.22 11.40 -14.98
CA ILE A 108 17.36 12.51 -14.56
C ILE A 108 18.15 13.50 -13.68
N LEU A 109 18.90 13.01 -12.70
CA LEU A 109 19.64 13.86 -11.76
C LEU A 109 20.73 14.69 -12.45
N ASP A 110 21.36 14.17 -13.50
CA ASP A 110 22.41 14.84 -14.27
C ASP A 110 21.88 16.04 -15.08
N GLN A 111 20.58 16.07 -15.37
CA GLN A 111 19.91 17.17 -16.07
C GLN A 111 19.43 18.28 -15.13
N LEU A 112 19.53 18.07 -13.82
CA LEU A 112 18.97 18.96 -12.82
C LEU A 112 20.10 19.50 -11.93
N THR A 113 19.84 20.66 -11.32
CA THR A 113 20.74 21.25 -10.32
C THR A 113 20.01 21.48 -9.01
N LEU A 114 20.77 21.59 -7.91
CA LEU A 114 20.24 22.02 -6.63
C LEU A 114 20.40 23.55 -6.52
N SER A 115 19.30 24.26 -6.28
CA SER A 115 19.33 25.71 -6.09
C SER A 115 19.91 26.09 -4.72
N ASP A 116 20.58 27.23 -4.64
CA ASP A 116 21.19 27.73 -3.39
C ASP A 116 20.17 27.83 -2.24
N ARG A 117 18.94 28.28 -2.55
CA ARG A 117 17.85 28.31 -1.57
C ARG A 117 17.56 26.92 -0.99
N HIS A 118 17.51 25.89 -1.82
CA HIS A 118 17.24 24.53 -1.35
C HIS A 118 18.46 23.93 -0.63
N ARG A 119 19.67 24.27 -1.05
CA ARG A 119 20.91 23.92 -0.33
C ARG A 119 20.90 24.51 1.08
N GLU A 120 20.55 25.79 1.24
CA GLU A 120 20.43 26.42 2.57
C GLU A 120 19.32 25.79 3.42
N ILE A 121 18.19 25.39 2.82
CA ILE A 121 17.16 24.61 3.53
C ILE A 121 17.73 23.29 4.07
N LEU A 122 18.55 22.58 3.30
CA LEU A 122 19.17 21.33 3.73
C LEU A 122 20.23 21.58 4.82
N LYS A 123 21.06 22.62 4.69
CA LYS A 123 22.03 23.01 5.72
C LYS A 123 21.35 23.36 7.05
N ASN A 124 20.24 24.09 7.01
CA ASN A 124 19.42 24.37 8.19
C ASN A 124 18.81 23.11 8.84
N ARG A 125 18.78 21.97 8.13
CA ARG A 125 18.39 20.66 8.68
C ARG A 125 19.56 19.88 9.27
N GLY A 126 20.77 20.43 9.21
CA GLY A 126 21.99 19.81 9.74
C GLY A 126 22.84 19.06 8.71
N PHE A 127 22.55 19.20 7.41
CA PHE A 127 23.41 18.61 6.39
C PHE A 127 24.67 19.45 6.12
N THR A 128 25.79 18.78 5.90
CA THR A 128 27.00 19.38 5.33
C THR A 128 26.91 19.45 3.80
N ASP A 129 27.71 20.31 3.17
CA ASP A 129 27.76 20.38 1.70
C ASP A 129 28.20 19.04 1.07
N THR A 130 29.15 18.34 1.69
CA THR A 130 29.60 17.02 1.25
C THR A 130 28.47 15.99 1.27
N GLN A 131 27.63 15.98 2.32
CA GLN A 131 26.48 15.10 2.41
C GLN A 131 25.41 15.45 1.37
N ILE A 132 25.17 16.75 1.12
CA ILE A 132 24.22 17.21 0.12
C ILE A 132 24.64 16.75 -1.28
N ASP A 133 25.91 16.90 -1.60
CA ASP A 133 26.44 16.55 -2.91
C ASP A 133 26.44 15.03 -3.12
N ALA A 134 26.85 14.25 -2.11
CA ALA A 134 26.83 12.79 -2.14
C ALA A 134 25.40 12.22 -2.22
N ALA A 135 24.43 12.85 -1.57
CA ALA A 135 23.03 12.41 -1.58
C ALA A 135 22.32 12.65 -2.92
N GLY A 136 22.86 13.49 -3.81
CA GLY A 136 22.29 13.70 -5.14
C GLY A 136 20.98 14.48 -5.17
N TYR A 137 20.69 15.31 -4.16
CA TYR A 137 19.47 16.12 -4.14
C TYR A 137 19.41 17.11 -5.31
N ARG A 138 18.20 17.38 -5.81
CA ARG A 138 17.95 18.31 -6.93
C ARG A 138 16.74 19.20 -6.68
N SER A 139 16.73 20.38 -7.30
CA SER A 139 15.56 21.25 -7.30
C SER A 139 14.65 20.91 -8.48
N VAL A 140 13.35 20.81 -8.23
CA VAL A 140 12.35 20.56 -9.27
C VAL A 140 11.25 21.62 -9.23
N LYS A 141 10.79 22.03 -10.41
CA LYS A 141 9.54 22.77 -10.60
C LYS A 141 8.41 21.80 -10.86
N GLN A 142 7.17 22.19 -10.56
CA GLN A 142 5.97 21.44 -10.91
C GLN A 142 6.01 21.07 -12.40
N TRP A 143 5.76 19.78 -12.70
CA TRP A 143 5.86 19.20 -14.04
C TRP A 143 7.24 19.41 -14.69
N GLN A 144 8.29 19.09 -13.93
CA GLN A 144 9.68 19.39 -14.31
C GLN A 144 9.99 18.86 -15.72
N LYS A 145 10.39 19.77 -16.62
CA LYS A 145 10.86 19.41 -17.96
C LYS A 145 12.25 18.80 -17.87
N LEU A 146 12.50 17.81 -18.72
CA LEU A 146 13.80 17.20 -18.91
C LEU A 146 14.35 17.67 -20.25
N ASP A 147 15.66 17.92 -20.31
CA ASP A 147 16.35 18.34 -21.53
C ASP A 147 16.46 17.16 -22.51
N ASN A 148 16.64 15.95 -21.97
CA ASN A 148 16.73 14.70 -22.70
C ASN A 148 15.63 13.73 -22.23
N PRO A 149 14.91 13.06 -23.16
CA PRO A 149 13.92 12.07 -22.79
C PRO A 149 14.54 10.90 -22.03
N VAL A 150 13.82 10.39 -21.04
CA VAL A 150 14.20 9.21 -20.25
C VAL A 150 13.12 8.13 -20.32
N SER A 151 13.42 6.92 -19.85
CA SER A 151 12.48 5.80 -19.88
C SER A 151 11.17 6.12 -19.13
N ASN A 152 10.06 6.10 -19.84
CA ASN A 152 8.70 6.29 -19.29
C ASN A 152 8.21 5.10 -18.43
N ARG A 153 9.00 4.01 -18.37
CA ARG A 153 8.77 2.87 -17.46
C ARG A 153 9.22 3.17 -16.04
N LEU A 154 9.99 4.24 -15.81
CA LEU A 154 10.34 4.68 -14.47
C LEU A 154 9.14 5.38 -13.81
N SER A 155 8.86 5.01 -12.56
CA SER A 155 7.81 5.67 -11.79
C SER A 155 8.11 7.16 -11.61
N GLY A 156 7.23 8.01 -12.09
CA GLY A 156 7.35 9.47 -11.92
C GLY A 156 7.76 10.20 -13.20
N VAL A 157 7.98 9.47 -14.28
CA VAL A 157 8.22 10.00 -15.62
C VAL A 157 6.91 10.00 -16.41
N LYS A 158 6.67 11.06 -17.18
CA LYS A 158 5.52 11.18 -18.09
C LYS A 158 5.62 10.15 -19.21
N TRP A 159 4.47 9.81 -19.81
CA TRP A 159 4.38 8.81 -20.89
C TRP A 159 5.30 9.08 -22.10
N ASP A 160 5.68 10.33 -22.35
CA ASP A 160 6.58 10.73 -23.45
C ASP A 160 8.06 10.78 -23.06
N GLY A 161 8.40 10.53 -21.79
CA GLY A 161 9.78 10.59 -21.29
C GLY A 161 10.33 12.00 -21.06
N ASN A 162 9.61 13.06 -21.42
CA ASN A 162 10.14 14.42 -21.51
C ASN A 162 9.94 15.26 -20.24
N SER A 163 9.26 14.73 -19.24
CA SER A 163 8.95 15.47 -18.01
C SER A 163 8.72 14.53 -16.84
N LEU A 164 8.95 15.03 -15.63
CA LEU A 164 8.49 14.40 -14.40
C LEU A 164 7.03 14.76 -14.13
N ILE A 165 6.33 13.90 -13.39
CA ILE A 165 4.93 14.10 -13.00
C ILE A 165 4.76 14.65 -11.58
N ASN A 166 5.79 15.31 -11.04
CA ASN A 166 5.68 15.99 -9.75
C ASN A 166 4.67 17.15 -9.86
N HIS A 167 3.78 17.23 -8.87
CA HIS A 167 2.68 18.17 -8.87
C HIS A 167 2.99 19.44 -8.06
N THR A 168 4.18 19.54 -7.46
CA THR A 168 4.63 20.71 -6.71
C THR A 168 6.09 21.04 -7.03
N ASN A 169 6.49 22.27 -6.71
CA ASN A 169 7.90 22.63 -6.63
C ASN A 169 8.51 22.02 -5.37
N GLY A 170 9.79 21.66 -5.41
CA GLY A 170 10.41 21.10 -4.21
C GLY A 170 11.82 20.59 -4.40
N ILE A 171 12.24 19.77 -3.44
CA ILE A 171 13.52 19.06 -3.47
C ILE A 171 13.24 17.61 -3.87
N LEU A 172 13.82 17.19 -4.98
CA LEU A 172 13.84 15.81 -5.46
C LEU A 172 14.89 15.03 -4.68
N ILE A 173 14.48 13.86 -4.20
CA ILE A 173 15.24 13.01 -3.28
C ILE A 173 15.37 11.63 -3.89
N PRO A 174 16.57 11.26 -4.37
CA PRO A 174 16.83 9.90 -4.78
C PRO A 174 17.04 9.01 -3.55
N VAL A 175 16.50 7.79 -3.60
CA VAL A 175 16.49 6.85 -2.48
C VAL A 175 17.42 5.67 -2.81
N PRO A 176 18.58 5.55 -2.15
CA PRO A 176 19.53 4.48 -2.40
C PRO A 176 19.13 3.19 -1.66
N ASN A 177 19.45 2.05 -2.28
CA ASN A 177 19.46 0.75 -1.62
C ASN A 177 20.83 0.46 -0.97
N GLU A 178 21.01 -0.74 -0.43
CA GLU A 178 22.21 -1.24 0.22
C GLU A 178 23.47 -1.23 -0.67
N ASP A 179 23.29 -1.30 -1.99
CA ASP A 179 24.37 -1.24 -2.99
C ASP A 179 24.69 0.21 -3.42
N GLY A 180 23.95 1.19 -2.91
CA GLY A 180 24.04 2.59 -3.35
C GLY A 180 23.32 2.87 -4.68
N LEU A 181 22.52 1.93 -5.18
CA LEU A 181 21.71 2.09 -6.39
C LEU A 181 20.40 2.81 -6.04
N TYR A 182 20.03 3.81 -6.83
CA TYR A 182 18.78 4.52 -6.63
C TYR A 182 17.59 3.69 -7.10
N THR A 183 16.66 3.43 -6.19
CA THR A 183 15.49 2.58 -6.46
C THR A 183 14.18 3.38 -6.52
N HIS A 184 14.20 4.63 -6.06
CA HIS A 184 13.01 5.45 -5.96
C HIS A 184 13.34 6.95 -5.95
N LEU A 185 12.37 7.78 -6.36
CA LEU A 185 12.42 9.23 -6.32
C LEU A 185 11.25 9.76 -5.50
N ARG A 186 11.53 10.68 -4.59
CA ARG A 186 10.53 11.37 -3.77
C ARG A 186 10.70 12.87 -3.90
N VAL A 187 9.64 13.62 -3.60
CA VAL A 187 9.68 15.08 -3.57
C VAL A 187 9.31 15.55 -2.18
N ASN A 188 10.14 16.44 -1.65
CA ASN A 188 9.84 17.26 -0.48
C ASN A 188 9.13 18.53 -0.93
N ASP A 189 7.85 18.61 -0.63
CA ASP A 189 7.00 19.76 -0.88
C ASP A 189 7.31 20.87 0.10
N LEU A 190 7.68 22.03 -0.44
CA LEU A 190 8.08 23.20 0.36
C LEU A 190 7.00 24.28 0.41
N THR A 191 5.80 24.00 -0.11
CA THR A 191 4.66 24.91 0.07
C THR A 191 4.31 25.03 1.56
N PRO A 192 4.11 26.24 2.08
CA PRO A 192 3.59 26.45 3.42
C PRO A 192 2.28 25.67 3.64
N ASP A 193 2.04 25.22 4.87
CA ASP A 193 0.78 24.60 5.31
C ASP A 193 0.37 23.28 4.61
N THR A 194 1.29 22.63 3.88
CA THR A 194 1.03 21.30 3.32
C THR A 194 0.91 20.24 4.44
N SER A 195 -0.17 19.46 4.42
CA SER A 195 -0.37 18.35 5.35
C SER A 195 0.55 17.15 5.04
N HIS A 196 1.09 17.08 3.82
CA HIS A 196 1.92 15.98 3.34
C HIS A 196 3.21 16.50 2.72
N LYS A 197 4.23 16.62 3.57
CA LYS A 197 5.53 17.16 3.19
C LYS A 197 6.29 16.32 2.16
N TYR A 198 6.12 15.00 2.15
CA TYR A 198 6.83 14.12 1.23
C TYR A 198 5.88 13.24 0.45
N TYR A 199 6.09 13.15 -0.86
CA TYR A 199 5.32 12.26 -1.72
C TYR A 199 6.23 11.48 -2.69
N PRO A 200 5.84 10.25 -3.04
CA PRO A 200 6.50 9.52 -4.11
C PRO A 200 6.27 10.25 -5.44
N LEU A 201 7.29 10.31 -6.29
CA LEU A 201 7.22 11.03 -7.57
C LEU A 201 6.06 10.52 -8.46
N SER A 202 5.64 9.26 -8.29
CA SER A 202 4.44 8.67 -8.87
C SER A 202 3.59 7.95 -7.84
N SER A 203 2.30 7.81 -8.15
CA SER A 203 1.41 6.85 -7.50
C SER A 203 0.75 5.97 -8.56
N ALA A 204 0.23 4.81 -8.17
CA ALA A 204 -0.49 3.91 -9.08
C ALA A 204 -1.67 4.58 -9.82
N LYS A 205 -2.20 5.70 -9.28
CA LYS A 205 -3.26 6.49 -9.90
C LYS A 205 -2.74 7.49 -10.96
N ARG A 206 -1.45 7.79 -10.96
CA ARG A 206 -0.82 8.83 -11.80
C ARG A 206 0.21 8.28 -12.78
N GLY A 207 0.47 6.97 -12.78
CA GLY A 207 1.39 6.33 -13.70
C GLY A 207 1.92 4.99 -13.19
N VAL A 208 3.16 4.68 -13.52
CA VAL A 208 3.83 3.44 -13.12
C VAL A 208 3.97 3.37 -11.60
N LYS A 209 3.69 2.20 -11.02
CA LYS A 209 3.85 1.93 -9.59
C LYS A 209 5.33 2.11 -9.19
N TYR A 210 5.58 2.70 -8.04
CA TYR A 210 6.94 2.86 -7.51
C TYR A 210 7.51 1.62 -6.80
N HIS A 211 6.80 0.49 -6.87
CA HIS A 211 7.21 -0.73 -6.19
C HIS A 211 8.51 -1.29 -6.80
N LEU A 212 9.19 -2.14 -6.06
CA LEU A 212 10.25 -2.98 -6.59
C LEU A 212 9.63 -4.08 -7.47
N ALA A 213 10.44 -4.71 -8.33
CA ALA A 213 9.99 -5.83 -9.15
C ALA A 213 9.48 -7.01 -8.30
N SER A 214 9.93 -7.12 -7.05
CA SER A 214 9.42 -8.07 -6.05
C SER A 214 7.96 -7.80 -5.63
N GLY A 215 7.42 -6.62 -5.93
CA GLY A 215 6.12 -6.15 -5.42
C GLY A 215 6.19 -5.42 -4.08
N GLU A 216 7.38 -5.30 -3.50
CA GLU A 216 7.60 -4.58 -2.23
C GLU A 216 7.77 -3.08 -2.43
N GLN A 217 7.64 -2.31 -1.35
CA GLN A 217 7.98 -0.89 -1.37
C GLN A 217 9.50 -0.71 -1.27
N PRO A 218 10.08 0.32 -1.93
CA PRO A 218 11.48 0.67 -1.76
C PRO A 218 11.81 1.02 -0.30
N ILE A 219 12.99 0.60 0.15
CA ILE A 219 13.62 1.06 1.39
C ILE A 219 14.77 2.01 1.06
N ALA A 220 15.18 2.80 2.05
CA ALA A 220 16.39 3.60 1.98
C ALA A 220 17.47 2.93 2.81
N VAL A 221 18.68 2.80 2.30
CA VAL A 221 19.82 2.30 3.08
C VAL A 221 20.95 3.32 2.98
N TYR A 222 21.39 3.79 4.15
CA TYR A 222 22.51 4.70 4.24
C TYR A 222 23.60 4.06 5.09
N LEU A 223 24.81 4.05 4.55
CA LEU A 223 25.99 3.51 5.20
C LEU A 223 26.86 4.67 5.71
N PRO A 224 27.50 4.52 6.87
CA PRO A 224 28.39 5.54 7.40
C PRO A 224 29.68 5.64 6.58
N ASP A 225 30.27 6.84 6.54
CA ASP A 225 31.51 7.12 5.80
C ASP A 225 32.71 6.29 6.30
N LYS A 226 32.68 5.90 7.58
CA LYS A 226 33.70 5.07 8.22
C LYS A 226 33.09 3.74 8.66
N PRO A 227 33.88 2.65 8.68
CA PRO A 227 33.44 1.39 9.26
C PRO A 227 32.87 1.57 10.67
N PRO A 228 31.67 1.04 10.98
CA PRO A 228 31.07 1.20 12.29
C PRO A 228 31.88 0.51 13.38
N GLU A 229 32.01 1.15 14.55
CA GLU A 229 32.69 0.58 15.71
C GLU A 229 31.88 -0.53 16.39
N LYS A 230 30.56 -0.57 16.14
CA LYS A 230 29.62 -1.52 16.74
C LYS A 230 28.81 -2.21 15.66
N GLN A 231 28.51 -3.49 15.86
CA GLN A 231 27.62 -4.26 14.99
C GLN A 231 26.16 -3.89 15.26
N ILE A 232 25.74 -2.71 14.80
CA ILE A 232 24.39 -2.19 14.99
C ILE A 232 23.83 -1.80 13.63
N ILE A 233 22.61 -2.26 13.32
CA ILE A 233 21.81 -1.75 12.22
C ILE A 233 20.63 -0.97 12.80
N GLY A 234 20.54 0.31 12.45
CA GLY A 234 19.45 1.15 12.90
C GLY A 234 18.28 1.19 11.92
N PHE A 235 17.09 1.44 12.44
CA PHE A 235 15.86 1.63 11.67
C PHE A 235 15.28 3.00 11.96
N THR A 236 14.75 3.66 10.93
CA THR A 236 14.13 4.98 11.06
C THR A 236 12.90 5.11 10.18
N GLU A 237 11.98 5.98 10.56
CA GLU A 237 10.88 6.35 9.68
C GLU A 237 11.33 7.30 8.57
N GLY A 238 10.74 7.10 7.40
CA GLY A 238 11.01 7.88 6.20
C GLY A 238 12.09 7.25 5.32
N LEU A 239 12.17 7.76 4.10
CA LEU A 239 13.18 7.38 3.11
C LEU A 239 14.16 8.54 2.83
N GLU A 240 13.79 9.73 3.29
CA GLU A 240 14.35 11.01 2.88
C GLU A 240 15.56 11.38 3.75
N TYR A 241 15.43 12.45 4.55
CA TYR A 241 16.56 13.06 5.24
C TYR A 241 16.97 12.36 6.52
N LYS A 242 15.99 11.87 7.30
CA LYS A 242 16.24 11.31 8.63
C LYS A 242 17.20 10.12 8.60
N PRO A 243 17.04 9.12 7.72
CA PRO A 243 17.91 7.95 7.73
C PRO A 243 19.38 8.32 7.44
N LEU A 244 19.65 9.24 6.50
CA LEU A 244 21.00 9.70 6.18
C LEU A 244 21.64 10.48 7.34
N LEU A 245 20.89 11.42 7.94
CA LEU A 245 21.37 12.18 9.11
C LEU A 245 21.62 11.27 10.30
N ALA A 246 20.72 10.32 10.56
CA ALA A 246 20.89 9.33 11.63
C ALA A 246 22.18 8.53 11.41
N SER A 247 22.39 7.99 10.21
CA SER A 247 23.58 7.19 9.87
C SER A 247 24.87 7.98 10.08
N SER A 248 24.88 9.24 9.62
CA SER A 248 26.03 10.13 9.76
C SER A 248 26.30 10.50 11.22
N ASN A 249 25.26 10.78 12.00
CA ASN A 249 25.41 11.26 13.38
C ASN A 249 25.84 10.15 14.35
N VAL A 250 25.33 8.93 14.17
CA VAL A 250 25.63 7.82 15.09
C VAL A 250 26.71 6.88 14.55
N GLY A 251 27.10 7.02 13.28
CA GLY A 251 28.17 6.25 12.65
C GLY A 251 27.81 4.77 12.40
N ILE A 252 26.54 4.45 12.16
CA ILE A 252 26.07 3.08 11.88
C ILE A 252 25.21 3.02 10.61
N PRO A 253 25.04 1.85 9.98
CA PRO A 253 24.10 1.66 8.88
C PRO A 253 22.66 1.89 9.34
N ILE A 254 21.90 2.69 8.57
CA ILE A 254 20.49 2.96 8.85
C ILE A 254 19.61 2.53 7.67
N ILE A 255 18.54 1.81 7.98
CA ILE A 255 17.48 1.43 7.05
C ILE A 255 16.24 2.29 7.33
N GLY A 256 15.71 2.92 6.29
CA GLY A 256 14.52 3.75 6.30
C GLY A 256 13.35 3.11 5.55
N ALA A 257 12.13 3.29 6.05
CA ALA A 257 10.89 2.91 5.35
C ALA A 257 9.86 4.04 5.36
N SER A 258 9.14 4.21 4.24
CA SER A 258 8.13 5.25 4.08
C SER A 258 7.03 5.13 5.14
N GLY A 259 6.90 6.15 6.01
CA GLY A 259 5.91 6.16 7.10
C GLY A 259 6.07 5.00 8.09
N GLY A 260 7.28 4.46 8.23
CA GLY A 260 7.57 3.33 9.11
C GLY A 260 7.04 1.98 8.61
N ASN A 261 6.50 1.88 7.39
CA ASN A 261 5.85 0.68 6.88
C ASN A 261 6.84 -0.41 6.41
N PHE A 262 7.64 -0.94 7.34
CA PHE A 262 8.64 -1.97 7.06
C PHE A 262 8.03 -3.31 6.62
N ALA A 263 6.78 -3.60 7.04
CA ALA A 263 6.08 -4.84 6.71
C ALA A 263 5.91 -5.07 5.20
N ASN A 264 5.80 -4.00 4.42
CA ASN A 264 5.65 -4.05 2.97
C ASN A 264 6.98 -4.18 2.21
N SER A 265 8.10 -4.36 2.93
CA SER A 265 9.46 -4.39 2.38
C SER A 265 10.34 -5.47 3.00
N ARG A 266 9.73 -6.58 3.44
CA ARG A 266 10.43 -7.64 4.18
C ARG A 266 11.66 -8.17 3.46
N ARG A 267 11.54 -8.59 2.19
CA ARG A 267 12.68 -9.17 1.45
C ARG A 267 13.76 -8.12 1.19
N ALA A 268 13.37 -6.88 0.89
CA ALA A 268 14.33 -5.78 0.75
C ALA A 268 15.10 -5.53 2.06
N ILE A 269 14.44 -5.58 3.21
CA ILE A 269 15.09 -5.42 4.53
C ILE A 269 16.04 -6.59 4.82
N GLU A 270 15.59 -7.83 4.61
CA GLU A 270 16.41 -9.03 4.81
C GLU A 270 17.65 -9.01 3.90
N ALA A 271 17.49 -8.62 2.63
CA ALA A 271 18.59 -8.45 1.69
C ALA A 271 19.57 -7.35 2.14
N ALA A 272 19.05 -6.18 2.53
CA ALA A 272 19.88 -5.09 3.03
C ALA A 272 20.70 -5.50 4.27
N ILE A 273 20.08 -6.19 5.24
CA ILE A 273 20.78 -6.72 6.42
C ILE A 273 21.88 -7.71 6.02
N ALA A 274 21.58 -8.64 5.11
CA ALA A 274 22.55 -9.62 4.63
C ALA A 274 23.75 -8.93 3.96
N THR A 275 23.50 -7.95 3.08
CA THR A 275 24.55 -7.17 2.40
C THR A 275 25.37 -6.35 3.39
N ILE A 276 24.74 -5.70 4.37
CA ILE A 276 25.45 -4.95 5.42
C ILE A 276 26.35 -5.87 6.24
N LYS A 277 25.82 -7.02 6.69
CA LYS A 277 26.61 -8.00 7.46
C LYS A 277 27.79 -8.52 6.66
N ALA A 278 27.57 -8.88 5.40
CA ALA A 278 28.63 -9.32 4.50
C ALA A 278 29.70 -8.23 4.28
N LYS A 279 29.28 -6.98 4.08
CA LYS A 279 30.18 -5.83 3.86
C LYS A 279 31.12 -5.60 5.03
N TYR A 280 30.63 -5.73 6.26
CA TYR A 280 31.41 -5.44 7.47
C TYR A 280 31.91 -6.68 8.22
N GLY A 281 31.67 -7.89 7.69
CA GLY A 281 32.07 -9.14 8.32
C GLY A 281 31.36 -9.40 9.66
N TRP A 282 30.09 -9.02 9.77
CA TRP A 282 29.30 -9.15 11.00
C TRP A 282 28.57 -10.49 11.08
N ASP A 283 28.31 -10.92 12.31
CA ASP A 283 27.68 -12.20 12.61
C ASP A 283 26.30 -12.01 13.26
N ASP A 284 25.78 -13.06 13.88
CA ASP A 284 24.45 -13.06 14.50
C ASP A 284 24.38 -12.27 15.82
N GLN A 285 25.50 -11.69 16.28
CA GLN A 285 25.53 -10.74 17.40
C GLN A 285 25.12 -9.31 16.98
N THR A 286 24.83 -9.10 15.69
CA THR A 286 24.34 -7.82 15.17
C THR A 286 23.09 -7.37 15.94
N GLN A 287 23.15 -6.16 16.51
CA GLN A 287 22.02 -5.56 17.21
C GLN A 287 21.16 -4.73 16.27
N TYR A 288 19.86 -4.74 16.52
CA TYR A 288 18.88 -3.99 15.74
C TYR A 288 18.21 -2.95 16.62
N ILE A 289 18.26 -1.68 16.21
CA ILE A 289 17.74 -0.56 17.01
C ILE A 289 16.79 0.29 16.15
N LEU A 290 15.55 0.44 16.58
CA LEU A 290 14.60 1.39 16.03
C LEU A 290 14.76 2.74 16.71
N TYR A 291 15.13 3.75 15.93
CA TYR A 291 15.13 5.16 16.34
C TYR A 291 13.75 5.75 16.02
N ALA A 292 12.83 5.60 16.97
CA ALA A 292 11.45 6.03 16.82
C ALA A 292 11.34 7.56 16.76
N ASP A 293 10.43 8.08 15.92
CA ASP A 293 10.08 9.50 15.95
C ASP A 293 9.33 9.83 17.26
N ALA A 294 9.63 10.93 17.92
CA ALA A 294 8.96 11.35 19.16
C ALA A 294 7.44 11.54 18.96
N GLY A 295 7.01 11.91 17.74
CA GLY A 295 5.59 12.01 17.37
C GLY A 295 4.85 10.66 17.28
N SER A 296 5.58 9.54 17.28
CA SER A 296 4.99 8.20 17.17
C SER A 296 4.18 7.77 18.39
N ILE A 297 4.48 8.33 19.57
CA ILE A 297 3.76 8.07 20.83
C ILE A 297 2.27 8.43 20.71
N ILE A 298 1.95 9.39 19.86
CA ILE A 298 0.59 9.90 19.67
C ILE A 298 -0.15 9.16 18.52
N ASN A 299 0.58 8.53 17.59
CA ASN A 299 0.00 7.93 16.38
C ASN A 299 -0.02 6.39 16.47
N SER A 300 -1.19 5.84 16.80
CA SER A 300 -1.40 4.39 16.92
C SER A 300 -1.05 3.59 15.66
N ASN A 301 -1.20 4.20 14.47
CA ASN A 301 -0.81 3.53 13.23
C ASN A 301 0.70 3.33 13.13
N VAL A 302 1.50 4.26 13.64
CA VAL A 302 2.96 4.16 13.65
C VAL A 302 3.41 3.08 14.63
N ALA A 303 2.84 3.06 15.85
CA ALA A 303 3.14 2.03 16.83
C ALA A 303 2.86 0.60 16.29
N LEU A 304 1.77 0.43 15.53
CA LEU A 304 1.46 -0.84 14.87
C LEU A 304 2.52 -1.22 13.82
N GLN A 305 3.09 -0.27 13.10
CA GLN A 305 4.16 -0.56 12.15
C GLN A 305 5.45 -0.99 12.85
N TYR A 306 5.77 -0.40 13.99
CA TYR A 306 6.93 -0.81 14.80
C TYR A 306 6.78 -2.22 15.34
N GLN A 307 5.58 -2.60 15.78
CA GLN A 307 5.28 -3.97 16.17
C GLN A 307 5.54 -4.95 15.01
N LYS A 308 5.07 -4.63 13.80
CA LYS A 308 5.32 -5.45 12.60
C LYS A 308 6.79 -5.53 12.23
N LEU A 309 7.57 -4.47 12.45
CA LEU A 309 9.03 -4.53 12.28
C LEU A 309 9.64 -5.52 13.28
N GLY A 310 9.18 -5.56 14.53
CA GLY A 310 9.61 -6.54 15.52
C GLY A 310 9.29 -8.00 15.15
N GLU A 311 8.23 -8.23 14.35
CA GLU A 311 7.93 -9.56 13.79
C GLU A 311 8.91 -9.97 12.68
N ILE A 312 9.44 -8.99 11.92
CA ILE A 312 10.46 -9.22 10.88
C ILE A 312 11.85 -9.38 11.51
N ILE A 313 12.15 -8.60 12.55
CA ILE A 313 13.46 -8.52 13.20
C ILE A 313 13.32 -8.93 14.68
N PRO A 314 13.51 -10.23 14.98
CA PRO A 314 13.53 -10.70 16.35
C PRO A 314 14.60 -9.96 17.16
N ASN A 315 14.28 -9.57 18.40
CA ASN A 315 15.15 -8.80 19.31
C ASN A 315 15.40 -7.34 18.91
N LEU A 316 14.52 -6.74 18.09
CA LEU A 316 14.53 -5.29 17.86
C LEU A 316 14.42 -4.53 19.18
N LYS A 317 15.39 -3.63 19.43
CA LYS A 317 15.35 -2.67 20.54
C LYS A 317 14.77 -1.35 20.05
N VAL A 318 14.14 -0.58 20.93
CA VAL A 318 13.70 0.80 20.65
C VAL A 318 14.59 1.73 21.45
N ALA A 319 15.15 2.75 20.78
CA ALA A 319 16.01 3.76 21.38
C ALA A 319 15.21 4.95 21.93
#